data_AF-A0A5C6BZ20-F1
#
_entry.id   AF-A0A5C6BZ20-F1
#
_cell.length_a   1.000
_cell.length_b   1.000
_cell.length_c   1.000
_cell.angle_alpha   90.00
_cell.angle_beta   90.00
_cell.angle_gamma   90.00
#
_symmetry.space_group_name_H-M   'P 1'
#
loop_
_entity.id
_entity.type
_entity.pdbx_description
1 polymer ?
#
loop_
_entity_poly.entity_id
_entity_poly.type
_entity_poly.pdbx_seq_one_letter_code
_entity_poly.pdbx_strand_id
1 'polypeptide(L)'
;MTLSDLSPSDMEVLANMVADRVADRMSNRRKLLNRNELSEVIGVSVPKLDTMLRDGELPVIRVGRKVLFDPHAVIAHLANQSRGA
;
A
#
# COMPACT_ATOMS: atom_id res chain seq x y z
N MET A 1 -28.46 -29.01 2.96
CA MET A 1 -27.47 -28.64 1.92
C MET A 1 -26.10 -28.77 2.53
N THR A 2 -25.42 -29.86 2.22
CA THR A 2 -24.03 -30.08 2.61
C THR A 2 -23.11 -29.63 1.47
N LEU A 3 -21.86 -29.23 1.76
CA LEU A 3 -20.90 -28.73 0.76
C LEU A 3 -20.66 -29.68 -0.43
N SER A 4 -21.04 -30.95 -0.29
CA SER A 4 -21.00 -32.02 -1.31
C SER A 4 -22.11 -31.94 -2.37
N ASP A 5 -23.13 -31.09 -2.20
CA ASP A 5 -24.26 -30.96 -3.14
C ASP A 5 -24.07 -29.84 -4.19
N LEU A 6 -22.94 -29.12 -4.14
CA LEU A 6 -22.67 -28.01 -5.07
C LEU A 6 -22.06 -28.52 -6.36
N SER A 7 -22.62 -28.11 -7.49
CA SER A 7 -22.02 -28.38 -8.79
C SER A 7 -20.68 -27.63 -8.91
N PRO A 8 -19.73 -28.11 -9.74
CA PRO A 8 -18.47 -27.41 -9.97
C PRO A 8 -18.66 -25.95 -10.39
N SER A 9 -19.70 -25.65 -11.17
CA SER A 9 -20.06 -24.29 -11.58
C SER A 9 -20.53 -23.41 -10.43
N ASP A 10 -21.30 -23.94 -9.49
CA ASP A 10 -21.75 -23.17 -8.32
C ASP A 10 -20.57 -22.83 -7.40
N MET A 11 -19.60 -23.74 -7.32
CA MET A 11 -18.37 -23.52 -6.56
C MET A 11 -17.48 -22.45 -7.20
N GLU A 12 -17.39 -22.42 -8.53
CA GLU A 12 -16.65 -21.39 -9.27
C GLU A 12 -17.27 -20.00 -9.12
N VAL A 13 -18.60 -19.90 -9.21
CA VAL A 13 -19.33 -18.64 -8.98
C VAL A 13 -19.10 -18.14 -7.55
N LEU A 14 -19.17 -19.03 -6.56
CA LEU A 14 -18.88 -18.67 -5.17
C LEU A 14 -17.42 -18.21 -4.98
N ALA A 15 -16.46 -18.91 -5.59
CA ALA A 15 -15.05 -18.55 -5.51
C ALA A 15 -14.78 -17.16 -6.09
N ASN A 16 -15.36 -16.84 -7.25
CA ASN A 16 -15.23 -15.53 -7.87
C ASN A 16 -15.82 -14.42 -6.99
N MET A 17 -17.02 -14.62 -6.43
CA MET A 17 -17.63 -13.64 -5.52
C MET A 17 -16.80 -13.40 -4.24
N VAL A 18 -16.16 -14.45 -3.72
CA VAL A 18 -15.25 -14.32 -2.57
C VAL A 18 -13.97 -13.59 -2.98
N ALA A 19 -13.39 -13.92 -4.14
CA ALA A 19 -12.19 -13.28 -4.66
C ALA A 19 -12.39 -11.77 -4.82
N ASP A 20 -13.49 -11.34 -5.44
CA ASP A 20 -13.82 -9.92 -5.62
C ASP A 20 -13.94 -9.19 -4.28
N ARG A 21 -14.68 -9.77 -3.33
CA ARG A 21 -14.86 -9.17 -2.00
C ARG A 21 -13.56 -9.13 -1.19
N VAL A 22 -12.68 -10.11 -1.37
CA VAL A 22 -11.35 -10.13 -0.74
C VAL A 22 -10.44 -9.09 -1.39
N ALA A 23 -10.45 -8.98 -2.72
CA ALA A 23 -9.69 -7.99 -3.46
C ALA A 23 -10.07 -6.56 -3.04
N ASP A 24 -11.37 -6.26 -2.93
CA ASP A 24 -11.86 -4.97 -2.43
C ASP A 24 -11.44 -4.65 -0.99
N ARG A 25 -11.40 -5.67 -0.12
CA ARG A 25 -10.91 -5.49 1.26
C ARG A 25 -9.40 -5.33 1.32
N MET A 26 -8.67 -5.98 0.42
CA MET A 26 -7.21 -5.89 0.33
C MET A 26 -6.77 -4.56 -0.28
N SER A 27 -7.45 -4.08 -1.31
CA SER A 27 -7.17 -2.78 -1.95
C SER A 27 -7.38 -1.61 -0.98
N ASN A 28 -8.36 -1.73 -0.08
CA ASN A 28 -8.62 -0.72 0.96
C ASN A 28 -7.70 -0.81 2.18
N ARG A 29 -6.89 -1.87 2.34
CA ARG A 29 -5.83 -1.86 3.35
C ARG A 29 -4.68 -1.02 2.81
N ARG A 30 -4.68 0.27 3.15
CA ARG A 30 -3.53 1.17 2.99
C ARG A 30 -2.34 0.57 3.75
N LYS A 31 -1.54 -0.24 3.06
CA LYS A 31 -0.34 -0.83 3.63
C LYS A 31 0.64 0.29 3.89
N LEU A 32 0.99 0.47 5.15
CA LEU A 32 2.11 1.34 5.49
C LEU A 32 3.40 0.68 5.01
N LEU A 33 4.15 1.43 4.22
CA LEU A 33 5.38 0.96 3.61
C LEU A 33 6.55 1.19 4.56
N ASN A 34 7.50 0.26 4.56
CA ASN A 34 8.81 0.48 5.14
C ASN A 34 9.70 1.26 4.16
N ARG A 35 10.91 1.58 4.60
CA ARG A 35 11.89 2.36 3.84
C ARG A 35 12.23 1.76 2.46
N ASN A 36 12.45 0.45 2.38
CA ASN A 36 12.83 -0.20 1.11
C ASN A 36 11.64 -0.21 0.15
N GLU A 37 10.46 -0.58 0.65
CA GLU A 37 9.21 -0.58 -0.13
C GLU A 37 8.89 0.81 -0.68
N LEU A 38 9.05 1.87 0.13
CA LEU A 38 8.82 3.23 -0.34
C LEU A 38 9.81 3.65 -1.44
N SER A 39 11.08 3.27 -1.30
CA SER A 39 12.13 3.62 -2.28
C SER A 39 11.83 3.05 -3.67
N GLU A 40 11.27 1.84 -3.71
CA GLU A 40 10.80 1.20 -4.94
C GLU A 40 9.58 1.94 -5.51
N VAL A 41 8.61 2.30 -4.67
CA VAL A 41 7.37 2.97 -5.09
C VAL A 41 7.61 4.36 -5.69
N ILE A 42 8.52 5.16 -5.11
CA ILE A 42 8.81 6.51 -5.61
C ILE A 42 10.00 6.57 -6.58
N GLY A 43 10.65 5.43 -6.84
CA GLY A 43 11.73 5.32 -7.83
C GLY A 43 13.03 6.04 -7.44
N VAL A 44 13.39 6.05 -6.17
CA VAL A 44 14.66 6.65 -5.69
C VAL A 44 15.53 5.62 -4.97
N SER A 45 16.85 5.87 -4.95
CA SER A 45 17.75 5.01 -4.18
C SER A 45 17.51 5.14 -2.68
N VAL A 46 17.69 4.04 -1.95
CA VAL A 46 17.59 3.99 -0.48
C VAL A 46 18.45 5.05 0.24
N PRO A 47 19.68 5.39 -0.22
CA PRO A 47 20.45 6.52 0.34
C PRO A 47 19.84 7.90 0.06
N LYS A 48 19.26 8.12 -1.13
CA LYS A 48 18.56 9.37 -1.43
C LYS A 48 17.33 9.52 -0.55
N LEU A 49 16.56 8.44 -0.37
CA LEU A 49 15.42 8.42 0.55
C LEU A 49 15.83 8.79 1.98
N ASP A 50 16.99 8.30 2.45
CA ASP A 50 17.53 8.67 3.76
C ASP A 50 17.86 10.15 3.89
N THR A 51 18.40 10.72 2.83
CA THR A 51 18.68 12.16 2.77
C THR A 51 17.38 12.94 2.91
N MET A 52 16.34 12.58 2.14
CA MET A 52 15.01 13.19 2.23
C MET A 52 14.39 13.05 3.63
N LEU A 53 14.59 11.90 4.30
CA LEU A 53 14.11 11.67 5.67
C LEU A 53 14.83 12.54 6.69
N ARG A 54 16.15 12.67 6.56
CA ARG A 54 16.97 13.52 7.43
C ARG A 54 16.59 15.00 7.26
N ASP A 55 16.32 15.39 6.03
CA ASP A 55 16.03 16.77 5.65
C ASP A 55 14.53 17.12 5.89
N GLY A 56 13.71 16.15 6.30
CA GLY A 56 12.32 16.35 6.71
C GLY A 56 11.33 16.50 5.54
N GLU A 57 11.72 16.07 4.35
CA GLU A 57 10.98 16.28 3.10
C GLU A 57 9.80 15.31 2.90
N LEU A 58 9.62 14.34 3.79
CA LEU A 58 8.63 13.27 3.65
C LEU A 58 7.71 13.17 4.88
N PRO A 59 6.40 12.97 4.69
CA PRO A 59 5.50 12.67 5.80
C PRO A 59 5.81 11.28 6.36
N VAL A 60 6.12 11.23 7.66
CA VAL A 60 6.53 10.00 8.37
C VAL A 60 5.45 9.58 9.37
N ILE A 61 5.15 8.28 9.42
CA ILE A 61 4.34 7.67 10.47
C ILE A 61 5.25 6.82 11.36
N ARG A 62 5.30 7.13 12.67
CA ARG A 62 6.07 6.36 13.65
C ARG A 62 5.15 5.42 14.43
N VAL A 63 5.45 4.12 14.37
CA VAL A 63 4.74 3.07 15.11
C VAL A 63 5.73 2.36 16.03
N GLY A 64 5.77 2.75 17.30
CA GLY A 64 6.81 2.33 18.23
C GLY A 64 8.19 2.77 17.72
N ARG A 65 9.08 1.80 17.47
CA ARG A 65 10.43 2.05 16.92
C ARG A 65 10.48 2.03 15.38
N LYS A 66 9.37 1.72 14.71
CA LYS A 66 9.31 1.61 13.24
C LYS A 66 8.95 2.96 12.62
N VAL A 67 9.63 3.27 11.53
CA VAL A 67 9.34 4.38 10.62
C VAL A 67 8.64 3.79 9.41
N LEU A 68 7.41 4.25 9.16
CA LEU A 68 6.56 3.77 8.07
C LEU A 68 5.95 4.94 7.30
N PHE A 69 5.41 4.63 6.12
CA PHE A 69 4.92 5.63 5.17
C PHE A 69 3.56 5.25 4.61
N ASP A 70 2.63 6.21 4.58
CA ASP A 70 1.45 6.09 3.71
C ASP A 70 1.86 6.53 2.29
N PRO A 71 1.85 5.63 1.30
CA PRO A 71 2.28 5.96 -0.05
C PRO A 71 1.48 7.11 -0.67
N HIS A 72 0.17 7.20 -0.39
CA HIS A 72 -0.66 8.26 -0.94
C HIS A 72 -0.30 9.62 -0.34
N ALA A 73 -0.05 9.67 0.97
CA ALA A 73 0.36 10.89 1.64
C ALA A 73 1.72 11.39 1.11
N VAL A 74 2.67 10.48 0.90
CA VAL A 74 3.98 10.81 0.32
C VAL A 74 3.82 11.35 -1.11
N ILE A 75 3.10 10.64 -1.98
CA ILE A 75 2.91 11.07 -3.38
C ILE A 75 2.22 12.44 -3.45
N ALA A 76 1.17 12.65 -2.66
CA ALA A 76 0.48 13.94 -2.59
C ALA A 76 1.40 15.07 -2.09
N HIS A 77 2.24 14.78 -1.09
CA HIS A 77 3.20 15.74 -0.56
C HIS A 77 4.25 16.15 -1.61
N LEU A 78 4.83 15.17 -2.31
CA LEU A 78 5.81 15.40 -3.37
C LEU A 78 5.18 16.18 -4.54
N ALA A 79 3.94 15.87 -4.92
CA ALA A 79 3.20 16.59 -5.96
C ALA A 79 2.90 18.05 -5.59
N ASN A 80 2.76 18.36 -4.29
CA ASN A 80 2.58 19.74 -3.84
C ASN A 80 3.90 20.53 -3.83
N GLN A 81 5.01 19.89 -3.43
CA GLN A 81 6.33 20.52 -3.47
C GLN A 81 6.73 20.91 -4.90
N SER A 82 6.47 20.03 -5.88
CA SER A 82 6.81 20.30 -7.29
C SER A 82 5.99 21.43 -7.94
N ARG A 83 4.85 21.81 -7.37
CA ARG A 83 4.03 22.93 -7.86
C ARG A 83 4.40 24.27 -7.23
N GLY A 84 5.10 24.26 -6.10
CA GLY A 84 5.51 25.46 -5.37
C GLY A 84 6.94 25.92 -5.66
N ALA A 85 7.68 25.20 -6.50
CA ALA A 85 9.01 25.53 -7.00
C ALA A 85 8.92 26.03 -8.45
#